data_AF-A0A076L206-F1
#
_entry.id   AF-A0A076L206-F1
#
_cell.length_a   1.000
_cell.length_b   1.000
_cell.length_c   1.000
_cell.angle_alpha   90.00
_cell.angle_beta   90.00
_cell.angle_gamma   90.00
#
_symmetry.space_group_name_H-M   'P 1'
#
loop_
_entity.id
_entity.type
_entity.pdbx_description
1 polymer ?
#
loop_
_entity_poly.entity_id
_entity_poly.type
_entity_poly.pdbx_seq_one_letter_code
_entity_poly.pdbx_strand_id
1 'polypeptide(L)'
;MFDHAEVEPIPLADPKYRPVLRSSIWGPTCDSLDCIMKTCDLPSLNVGEWFMFENMGAYTISAASTFNGFQKPEMRCVLPIHVMKYLQTLPTWANLLEAFGDQVLDFSNANVGTDCDIANANDIHLLPHPESVSA
;
A
#
# COMPACT_ATOMS: atom_id res chain seq x y z
N MET A 1 -4.97 14.58 15.11
CA MET A 1 -4.08 15.54 15.81
C MET A 1 -2.62 15.06 15.84
N PHE A 2 -2.22 13.99 15.13
CA PHE A 2 -1.07 13.20 15.57
C PHE A 2 0.24 13.41 14.79
N ASP A 3 0.23 13.67 13.48
CA ASP A 3 1.47 13.79 12.68
C ASP A 3 1.55 15.05 11.80
N HIS A 4 0.49 15.84 11.72
CA HIS A 4 0.40 17.03 10.86
C HIS A 4 0.76 16.76 9.39
N ALA A 5 0.53 15.55 8.88
CA ALA A 5 0.90 15.17 7.52
C ALA A 5 0.17 16.01 6.47
N GLU A 6 0.92 16.42 5.45
CA GLU A 6 0.38 17.00 4.22
C GLU A 6 0.34 15.89 3.17
N VAL A 7 -0.86 15.60 2.66
CA VAL A 7 -1.09 14.55 1.67
C VAL A 7 -1.68 15.13 0.39
N GLU A 8 -1.32 14.54 -0.74
CA GLU A 8 -1.82 14.93 -2.06
C GLU A 8 -2.49 13.73 -2.73
N PRO A 9 -3.74 13.88 -3.23
CA PRO A 9 -4.45 12.80 -3.87
C PRO A 9 -4.00 12.66 -5.32
N ILE A 10 -3.54 11.47 -5.69
CA ILE A 10 -3.11 11.15 -7.05
C ILE A 10 -4.23 10.36 -7.74
N PRO A 11 -4.94 10.94 -8.73
CA PRO A 11 -6.02 10.25 -9.42
C PRO A 11 -5.46 9.09 -10.28
N LEU A 12 -6.10 7.92 -10.21
CA LEU A 12 -5.79 6.81 -11.13
C LEU A 12 -6.58 6.92 -12.45
N ALA A 13 -7.56 7.81 -12.51
CA ALA A 13 -8.29 8.13 -13.74
C ALA A 13 -7.45 9.02 -14.66
N ASP A 14 -7.49 8.77 -15.98
CA ASP A 14 -6.81 9.61 -16.97
C ASP A 14 -7.42 11.03 -16.96
N PRO A 15 -6.64 12.06 -16.57
CA PRO A 15 -7.14 13.43 -16.48
C PRO A 15 -7.41 14.04 -17.86
N LYS A 16 -6.86 13.49 -18.94
CA LYS A 16 -6.92 14.08 -20.29
C LYS A 16 -8.35 14.27 -20.81
N TYR A 17 -9.28 13.46 -20.36
CA TYR A 17 -10.67 13.46 -20.84
C TYR A 17 -11.68 13.89 -19.78
N ARG A 18 -11.23 14.46 -18.65
CA ARG A 18 -12.09 14.79 -17.52
C ARG A 18 -11.87 16.22 -17.05
N PRO A 19 -12.96 16.98 -16.79
CA PRO A 19 -12.81 18.29 -16.19
C PRO A 19 -12.25 18.15 -14.78
N VAL A 20 -11.28 19.00 -14.44
CA VAL A 20 -10.79 19.16 -13.07
C VAL A 20 -11.76 20.04 -12.30
N LEU A 21 -12.17 19.58 -11.12
CA LEU A 21 -13.15 20.22 -10.27
C LEU A 21 -12.56 20.44 -8.88
N ARG A 22 -12.90 21.60 -8.30
CA ARG A 22 -12.62 21.87 -6.90
C ARG A 22 -13.48 20.95 -6.03
N SER A 23 -12.82 20.10 -5.24
CA SER A 23 -13.42 18.98 -4.52
C SER A 23 -12.99 18.93 -3.05
N SER A 24 -13.72 18.19 -2.23
CA SER A 24 -13.37 17.84 -0.84
C SER A 24 -13.37 16.32 -0.67
N ILE A 25 -12.43 15.80 0.12
CA ILE A 25 -12.28 14.36 0.39
C ILE A 25 -12.65 14.08 1.84
N TRP A 26 -13.54 13.12 2.03
CA TRP A 26 -14.08 12.71 3.32
C TRP A 26 -13.82 11.23 3.55
N GLY A 27 -13.59 10.86 4.81
CA GLY A 27 -13.58 9.47 5.21
C GLY A 27 -14.99 8.88 5.31
N PRO A 28 -15.09 7.58 5.63
CA PRO A 28 -16.35 6.85 5.57
C PRO A 28 -17.26 7.06 6.79
N THR A 29 -16.81 7.75 7.83
CA THR A 29 -17.60 7.92 9.05
C THR A 29 -18.63 9.04 8.91
N CYS A 30 -19.66 9.02 9.77
CA CYS A 30 -20.62 10.12 9.88
C CYS A 30 -20.10 11.30 10.72
N ASP A 31 -18.81 11.35 11.04
CA ASP A 31 -18.23 12.43 11.83
C ASP A 31 -17.84 13.62 10.94
N SER A 32 -18.28 14.81 11.33
CA SER A 32 -17.88 16.07 10.69
C SER A 32 -16.37 16.35 10.70
N LEU A 33 -15.62 15.67 11.59
CA LEU A 33 -14.17 15.75 11.65
C LEU A 33 -13.46 14.78 10.70
N ASP A 34 -14.18 13.84 10.09
CA ASP A 34 -13.63 12.85 9.15
C ASP A 34 -13.48 13.44 7.74
N CYS A 35 -12.78 14.58 7.68
CA CYS A 35 -12.46 15.30 6.47
C CYS A 35 -10.94 15.24 6.25
N ILE A 36 -10.53 14.47 5.25
CA ILE A 36 -9.10 14.31 4.90
C ILE A 36 -8.59 15.59 4.23
N MET A 37 -9.36 16.13 3.28
CA MET A 37 -9.04 17.39 2.61
C MET A 37 -10.30 18.21 2.38
N LYS A 38 -10.32 19.43 2.90
CA LYS A 38 -11.43 20.37 2.67
C LYS A 38 -11.49 20.87 1.24
N THR A 39 -10.36 20.87 0.54
CA THR A 39 -10.17 21.58 -0.73
C THR A 39 -9.00 20.96 -1.48
N CYS A 40 -9.27 20.40 -2.66
CA CYS A 40 -8.29 19.84 -3.60
C CYS A 40 -8.84 19.95 -5.03
N ASP A 41 -7.97 19.89 -6.03
CA ASP A 41 -8.38 19.86 -7.43
C ASP A 41 -8.23 18.43 -7.95
N LEU A 42 -9.34 17.80 -8.36
CA LEU A 42 -9.37 16.42 -8.85
C LEU A 42 -10.16 16.35 -10.17
N PRO A 43 -9.82 15.43 -11.09
CA PRO A 43 -10.69 15.14 -12.22
C PRO A 43 -12.07 14.68 -11.71
N SER A 44 -13.12 14.85 -12.51
CA SER A 44 -14.44 14.28 -12.17
C SER A 44 -14.33 12.76 -11.97
N LEU A 45 -14.67 12.31 -10.75
CA LEU A 45 -14.68 10.91 -10.34
C LEU A 45 -16.10 10.45 -10.04
N ASN A 46 -16.37 9.18 -10.33
CA ASN A 46 -17.61 8.48 -10.00
C ASN A 46 -17.39 7.50 -8.84
N VAL A 47 -18.49 7.07 -8.23
CA VAL A 47 -18.46 5.99 -7.23
C VAL A 47 -17.84 4.73 -7.83
N GLY A 48 -16.87 4.17 -7.13
CA GLY A 48 -16.12 2.99 -7.56
C GLY A 48 -14.78 3.29 -8.25
N GLU A 49 -14.47 4.57 -8.51
CA GLU A 49 -13.17 4.98 -9.02
C GLU A 49 -12.18 5.27 -7.89
N TRP A 50 -10.90 5.19 -8.22
CA TRP A 50 -9.81 5.22 -7.25
C TRP A 50 -8.88 6.41 -7.45
N PHE A 51 -8.33 6.88 -6.35
CA PHE A 51 -7.16 7.74 -6.27
C PHE A 51 -6.28 7.19 -5.13
N MET A 52 -5.01 7.58 -5.10
CA MET A 52 -4.06 7.11 -4.09
C MET A 52 -3.43 8.26 -3.33
N PHE A 53 -2.98 7.97 -2.12
CA PHE A 53 -2.08 8.82 -1.35
C PHE A 53 -0.75 8.09 -1.20
N GLU A 54 0.34 8.74 -1.59
CA GLU A 54 1.68 8.23 -1.38
C GLU A 54 2.20 8.57 0.01
N ASN A 55 3.34 7.98 0.38
CA ASN A 55 4.03 8.24 1.65
C ASN A 55 3.22 7.89 2.91
N MET A 56 2.25 6.99 2.80
CA MET A 56 1.36 6.56 3.89
C MET A 56 1.95 5.48 4.81
N GLY A 57 3.28 5.41 4.96
CA GLY A 57 3.95 4.33 5.70
C GLY A 57 4.16 4.62 7.19
N ALA A 58 4.35 5.88 7.58
CA ALA A 58 4.64 6.27 8.95
C ALA A 58 3.38 6.76 9.66
N TYR A 59 3.14 6.30 10.90
CA TYR A 59 2.07 6.77 11.79
C TYR A 59 0.63 6.67 11.25
N THR A 60 0.40 5.92 10.17
CA THR A 60 -0.91 5.69 9.56
C THR A 60 -1.61 4.48 10.20
N ILE A 61 -1.30 3.26 9.76
CA ILE A 61 -1.95 2.02 10.25
C ILE A 61 -1.69 1.79 11.73
N SER A 62 -0.52 2.21 12.23
CA SER A 62 -0.18 2.11 13.65
C SER A 62 -1.12 2.92 14.54
N ALA A 63 -1.70 4.02 14.02
CA ALA A 63 -2.67 4.86 14.73
C ALA A 63 -4.13 4.60 14.31
N ALA A 64 -4.37 3.74 13.32
CA ALA A 64 -5.70 3.45 12.82
C ALA A 64 -6.56 2.72 13.87
N SER A 65 -7.85 3.08 13.92
CA SER A 65 -8.86 2.43 14.75
C SER A 65 -9.97 1.84 13.90
N THR A 66 -10.82 1.00 14.50
CA THR A 66 -12.02 0.43 13.86
C THR A 66 -13.28 1.19 14.25
N PHE A 67 -13.17 2.51 14.43
CA PHE A 67 -14.31 3.37 14.75
C PHE A 67 -15.41 3.23 13.70
N ASN A 68 -16.67 3.22 14.13
CA ASN A 68 -17.86 2.87 13.32
C ASN A 68 -17.81 1.50 12.61
N GLY A 69 -16.93 0.59 13.05
CA GLY A 69 -16.85 -0.77 12.52
C GLY A 69 -16.13 -0.89 11.17
N PHE A 70 -15.53 0.20 10.66
CA PHE A 70 -14.72 0.15 9.45
C PHE A 70 -13.42 -0.60 9.70
N GLN A 71 -13.12 -1.57 8.83
CA GLN A 71 -11.91 -2.39 8.95
C GLN A 71 -10.68 -1.60 8.50
N LYS A 72 -9.52 -1.95 9.06
CA LYS A 72 -8.24 -1.42 8.60
C LYS A 72 -7.96 -1.91 7.17
N PRO A 73 -7.30 -1.11 6.31
CA PRO A 73 -6.89 -1.56 4.98
C PRO A 73 -5.96 -2.78 5.05
N GLU A 74 -6.09 -3.66 4.07
CA GLU A 74 -5.20 -4.80 3.88
C GLU A 74 -3.80 -4.32 3.43
N MET A 75 -2.73 -4.81 4.07
CA MET A 75 -1.35 -4.47 3.73
C MET A 75 -0.69 -5.47 2.80
N ARG A 76 -0.53 -5.09 1.52
CA ARG A 76 0.18 -5.91 0.54
C ARG A 76 1.63 -5.44 0.43
N CYS A 77 2.57 -6.28 0.87
CA CYS A 77 4.00 -6.01 0.71
C CYS A 77 4.47 -6.54 -0.65
N VAL A 78 5.40 -5.86 -1.29
CA VAL A 78 5.93 -6.23 -2.61
C VAL A 78 7.43 -6.08 -2.58
N LEU A 79 8.15 -7.11 -3.02
CA LEU A 79 9.62 -7.10 -3.03
C LEU A 79 10.15 -7.58 -4.39
N PRO A 80 11.11 -6.84 -4.99
CA PRO A 80 11.86 -7.35 -6.13
C PRO A 80 12.66 -8.60 -5.77
N ILE A 81 12.83 -9.52 -6.72
CA ILE A 81 13.58 -10.78 -6.52
C ILE A 81 14.98 -10.53 -5.94
N HIS A 82 15.70 -9.52 -6.43
CA HIS A 82 17.06 -9.24 -5.97
C HIS A 82 17.09 -8.79 -4.50
N VAL A 83 16.07 -8.06 -4.04
CA VAL A 83 15.92 -7.68 -2.63
C VAL A 83 15.65 -8.93 -1.79
N MET A 84 14.79 -9.82 -2.26
CA MET A 84 14.50 -11.09 -1.59
C MET A 84 15.77 -11.94 -1.40
N LYS A 85 16.57 -12.10 -2.47
CA LYS A 85 17.87 -12.79 -2.41
C LYS A 85 18.82 -12.14 -1.40
N TYR A 86 18.86 -10.81 -1.37
CA TYR A 86 19.67 -10.10 -0.38
C TYR A 86 19.17 -10.35 1.05
N LEU A 87 17.86 -10.28 1.30
CA LEU A 87 17.28 -10.53 2.62
C LEU A 87 17.58 -11.94 3.15
N GLN A 88 17.63 -12.93 2.26
CA GLN A 88 18.03 -14.32 2.59
C GLN A 88 19.46 -14.43 3.13
N THR A 89 20.34 -13.48 2.78
CA THR A 89 21.72 -13.46 3.29
C THR A 89 21.83 -12.88 4.70
N LEU A 90 20.77 -12.23 5.20
CA LEU A 90 20.80 -11.57 6.50
C LEU A 90 20.71 -12.60 7.63
N PRO A 91 21.45 -12.40 8.75
CA PRO A 91 21.37 -13.27 9.92
C PRO A 91 19.96 -13.38 10.52
N THR A 92 19.11 -12.39 10.27
CA THR A 92 17.72 -12.30 10.75
C THR A 92 16.70 -12.92 9.79
N TRP A 93 17.14 -13.58 8.71
CA TRP A 93 16.24 -14.17 7.71
C TRP A 93 15.17 -15.09 8.34
N ALA A 94 15.54 -15.90 9.32
CA ALA A 94 14.60 -16.77 10.03
C ALA A 94 13.47 -15.99 10.73
N ASN A 95 13.79 -14.86 11.36
CA ASN A 95 12.81 -13.99 12.01
C ASN A 95 11.90 -13.29 10.98
N LEU A 96 12.47 -12.93 9.82
CA LEU A 96 11.70 -12.34 8.72
C LEU A 96 10.71 -13.34 8.12
N LEU A 97 11.12 -14.60 7.94
CA LEU A 97 10.23 -15.67 7.49
C LEU A 97 9.05 -15.86 8.44
N GLU A 98 9.30 -15.90 9.75
CA GLU A 98 8.23 -15.98 10.75
C GLU A 98 7.28 -14.77 10.67
N ALA A 99 7.83 -13.57 10.49
CA ALA A 99 7.03 -12.35 10.35
C ALA A 99 6.22 -12.31 9.04
N PHE A 100 6.70 -12.95 7.97
CA PHE A 100 5.96 -13.09 6.72
C PHE A 100 4.86 -14.17 6.80
N GLY A 101 4.97 -15.13 7.73
CA GLY A 101 3.98 -16.18 8.00
C GLY A 101 4.05 -17.40 7.06
N ASP A 102 3.21 -18.41 7.32
CA ASP A 102 3.24 -19.74 6.68
C ASP A 102 2.91 -19.76 5.17
N GLN A 103 2.50 -18.63 4.58
CA GLN A 103 2.06 -18.58 3.18
C GLN A 103 3.17 -18.16 2.20
N VAL A 104 4.43 -18.18 2.65
CA VAL A 104 5.51 -17.47 1.97
C VAL A 104 6.52 -18.46 1.39
N LEU A 105 6.28 -18.71 0.09
CA LEU A 105 7.27 -18.85 -0.98
C LEU A 105 7.84 -20.26 -1.26
N ASP A 106 7.10 -21.07 -2.03
CA ASP A 106 7.72 -22.12 -2.85
C ASP A 106 8.48 -21.46 -4.01
N PHE A 107 9.77 -21.21 -3.79
CA PHE A 107 10.71 -20.71 -4.80
C PHE A 107 11.59 -21.80 -5.40
N SER A 108 11.22 -23.08 -5.26
CA SER A 108 11.97 -24.17 -5.90
C SER A 108 12.12 -23.99 -7.43
N ASN A 109 11.30 -23.13 -8.04
CA ASN A 109 11.32 -22.78 -9.46
C ASN A 109 11.96 -21.42 -9.81
N ALA A 110 12.51 -20.67 -8.86
CA ALA A 110 13.22 -19.40 -9.15
C ALA A 110 14.64 -19.67 -9.68
N ASN A 111 14.72 -20.32 -10.85
CA ASN A 111 15.95 -20.45 -11.62
C ASN A 111 16.31 -19.10 -12.23
N VAL A 112 17.02 -18.27 -11.46
CA VAL A 112 17.76 -17.14 -12.02
C VAL A 112 19.20 -17.62 -12.15
N GLY A 113 19.57 -17.97 -13.39
CA GLY A 113 20.94 -18.29 -13.77
C GLY A 113 21.92 -17.21 -13.28
N THR A 114 23.15 -17.62 -13.03
CA THR A 114 24.23 -16.83 -12.43
C THR A 114 24.76 -15.68 -13.30
N ASP A 115 24.04 -15.27 -14.33
CA ASP A 115 24.48 -14.17 -15.20
C ASP A 115 23.75 -12.89 -14.79
N CYS A 116 24.52 -11.98 -14.19
CA CYS A 116 24.11 -10.60 -13.92
C CYS A 116 23.93 -9.82 -15.23
N ASP A 117 22.83 -10.08 -15.94
CA ASP A 117 22.35 -9.17 -16.98
C ASP A 117 21.21 -8.32 -16.43
N ILE A 118 21.50 -7.04 -16.27
CA ILE A 118 20.57 -5.97 -15.89
C ILE A 118 19.61 -5.75 -17.08
N ALA A 119 18.65 -6.65 -17.27
CA ALA A 119 17.63 -6.51 -18.30
C ALA A 119 16.42 -7.42 -18.00
N ASN A 120 15.58 -7.04 -17.03
CA ASN A 120 14.12 -7.18 -17.10
C ASN A 120 13.48 -6.71 -15.79
N ALA A 121 12.86 -5.54 -15.84
CA ALA A 121 12.17 -4.88 -14.73
C ALA A 121 10.75 -5.45 -14.45
N ASN A 122 10.47 -6.71 -14.81
CA ASN A 122 9.09 -7.23 -14.85
C ASN A 122 8.74 -8.27 -13.77
N ASP A 123 9.68 -8.67 -12.91
CA ASP A 123 9.39 -9.67 -11.87
C ASP A 123 9.09 -9.00 -10.51
N ILE A 124 7.90 -8.43 -10.43
CA ILE A 124 7.33 -7.91 -9.18
C ILE A 124 6.54 -9.04 -8.50
N HIS A 125 7.03 -9.56 -7.37
CA HIS A 125 6.32 -10.56 -6.57
C HIS A 125 5.60 -9.91 -5.39
N LEU A 126 4.28 -10.13 -5.32
CA LEU A 126 3.44 -9.77 -4.18
C LEU A 126 3.70 -10.75 -3.02
N LEU A 127 4.00 -10.22 -1.85
CA LEU A 127 3.98 -10.98 -0.60
C LEU A 127 2.54 -11.12 -0.11
N PRO A 128 2.14 -12.32 0.33
CA PRO A 128 0.81 -12.56 0.87
C PRO A 128 0.60 -11.87 2.23
N HIS A 129 -0.66 -11.67 2.57
CA HIS A 129 -1.12 -10.94 3.76
C HIS A 129 -1.38 -11.89 4.94
N PRO A 130 -0.88 -11.63 6.15
CA PRO A 130 -1.34 -12.33 7.35
C PRO A 130 -2.73 -11.80 7.74
N GLU A 131 -3.78 -12.62 7.64
CA GLU A 131 -5.12 -12.25 8.13
C GLU A 131 -5.02 -11.67 9.54
N SER A 132 -5.57 -10.46 9.71
CA SER A 132 -5.49 -9.73 10.96
C SER A 132 -6.08 -10.58 12.09
N VAL A 133 -5.26 -10.92 13.08
CA VAL A 133 -5.73 -11.51 14.33
C VAL A 133 -6.71 -10.53 14.96
N SER A 134 -7.99 -10.93 14.97
CA SER A 134 -9.06 -10.30 15.73
C SER A 134 -8.64 -10.18 17.19
N ALA A 135 -8.50 -8.95 17.68
CA ALA A 135 -8.48 -8.63 19.11
C ALA A 135 -9.86 -8.12 19.54
#